data_AF-A0A7S2EA29-F1
#
_entry.id   AF-A0A7S2EA29-F1
#
_cell.length_a   1.000
_cell.length_b   1.000
_cell.length_c   1.000
_cell.angle_alpha   90.00
_cell.angle_beta   90.00
_cell.angle_gamma   90.00
#
_symmetry.space_group_name_H-M   'P 1'
#
loop_
_entity.id
_entity.type
_entity.pdbx_description
1 polymer ?
#
loop_
_entity_poly.entity_id
_entity_poly.type
_entity_poly.pdbx_seq_one_letter_code
_entity_poly.pdbx_strand_id
1 'polypeptide(L)'
;GANDLELGKEEFFVEDKRGFNCILNRMVRDIKKEGGIIKLATQVEVIQYLPGDVKVVAKDIESGITTEYSADVIVCTVSLGVLQKNMIKFSPPLPDWKTQALNEIKMGMFSKVFVKFEEKFWTDSDQLIICSEKKGYYPFWMKYRNAKDQHLFMCYLGGDEAKRVE
;
A
#
# COMPACT_ATOMS: atom_id res chain seq x y z
N GLY A 1 27.29 -12.93 -16.42
CA GLY A 1 26.11 -13.18 -17.24
C GLY A 1 24.93 -13.36 -16.31
N ALA A 2 24.30 -12.25 -15.94
CA ALA A 2 23.06 -12.26 -15.16
C ALA A 2 21.98 -11.81 -16.14
N ASN A 3 20.92 -12.61 -16.24
CA ASN A 3 19.77 -12.32 -17.07
C ASN A 3 19.14 -11.02 -16.59
N ASP A 4 19.29 -9.96 -17.39
CA ASP A 4 18.41 -8.81 -17.37
C ASP A 4 17.00 -9.31 -17.68
N LEU A 5 16.19 -9.47 -16.64
CA LEU A 5 14.75 -9.40 -16.81
C LEU A 5 14.45 -7.99 -17.30
N GLU A 6 14.23 -7.84 -18.61
CA GLU A 6 13.65 -6.63 -19.21
C GLU A 6 12.24 -6.41 -18.62
N LEU A 7 12.19 -5.82 -17.43
CA LEU A 7 10.99 -5.20 -16.89
C LEU A 7 10.65 -4.02 -17.80
N GLY A 8 9.53 -4.16 -18.52
CA GLY A 8 8.83 -3.17 -19.34
C GLY A 8 9.55 -1.86 -19.66
N LYS A 9 9.99 -1.71 -20.91
CA LYS A 9 10.64 -0.50 -21.46
C LYS A 9 9.78 0.78 -21.44
N GLU A 10 8.54 0.71 -20.96
CA GLU A 10 7.63 1.85 -20.89
C GLU A 10 7.03 1.96 -19.47
N GLU A 11 7.39 3.04 -18.77
CA GLU A 11 6.76 3.41 -17.51
C GLU A 11 5.43 4.14 -17.80
N PHE A 12 4.31 3.52 -17.43
CA PHE A 12 2.98 4.12 -17.61
C PHE A 12 2.49 4.76 -16.31
N PHE A 13 2.23 6.07 -16.35
CA PHE A 13 1.55 6.78 -15.28
C PHE A 13 0.03 6.77 -15.53
N VAL A 14 -0.75 6.16 -14.62
CA VAL A 14 -2.21 6.02 -14.77
C VAL A 14 -2.91 7.31 -14.35
N GLU A 15 -3.38 8.09 -15.32
CA GLU A 15 -4.13 9.36 -15.13
C GLU A 15 -5.64 9.23 -15.43
N ASP A 16 -6.16 8.00 -15.48
CA ASP A 16 -7.57 7.75 -15.79
C ASP A 16 -8.49 8.35 -14.72
N LYS A 17 -9.53 9.07 -15.13
CA LYS A 17 -10.53 9.69 -14.23
C LYS A 17 -11.28 8.68 -13.34
N ARG A 18 -11.36 7.42 -13.76
CA ARG A 18 -11.93 6.31 -12.97
C ARG A 18 -11.01 5.91 -11.81
N GLY A 19 -9.75 6.37 -11.84
CA GLY A 19 -8.69 6.04 -10.90
C GLY A 19 -8.18 4.61 -11.07
N PHE A 20 -7.00 4.33 -10.52
CA PHE A 20 -6.44 2.97 -10.49
C PHE A 20 -7.37 1.96 -9.79
N ASN A 21 -8.18 2.43 -8.84
CA ASN A 21 -9.18 1.63 -8.12
C ASN A 21 -10.21 0.95 -9.05
N CYS A 22 -10.40 1.43 -10.29
CA CYS A 22 -11.31 0.77 -11.22
C CYS A 22 -10.94 -0.70 -11.51
N ILE A 23 -9.64 -1.04 -11.46
CA ILE A 23 -9.12 -2.41 -11.61
C ILE A 23 -9.54 -3.25 -10.39
N LEU A 24 -9.32 -2.74 -9.18
CA LEU A 24 -9.70 -3.42 -7.94
C LEU A 24 -11.22 -3.63 -7.87
N ASN A 25 -12.01 -2.62 -8.24
CA ASN A 25 -13.46 -2.71 -8.34
C ASN A 25 -13.92 -3.75 -9.36
N ARG A 26 -13.14 -4.03 -10.41
CA ARG A 26 -13.42 -5.13 -11.31
C ARG A 26 -13.15 -6.47 -10.65
N MET A 27 -11.99 -6.65 -10.03
CA MET A 27 -11.65 -7.88 -9.30
C MET A 27 -12.67 -8.21 -8.19
N VAL A 28 -13.10 -7.22 -7.43
CA VAL A 28 -14.14 -7.36 -6.39
C VAL A 28 -15.46 -7.86 -6.98
N ARG A 29 -15.86 -7.36 -8.16
CA ARG A 29 -17.07 -7.83 -8.84
C ARG A 29 -16.93 -9.27 -9.30
N ASP A 30 -15.77 -9.63 -9.86
CA ASP A 30 -15.51 -10.98 -10.33
C ASP A 30 -15.51 -11.98 -9.16
N ILE A 31 -14.87 -11.64 -8.02
CA ILE A 31 -14.92 -12.46 -6.79
C ILE A 31 -16.35 -12.68 -6.31
N LYS A 32 -17.16 -11.61 -6.23
CA LYS A 32 -18.55 -11.71 -5.78
C LYS A 32 -19.41 -12.53 -6.73
N LYS A 33 -19.15 -12.43 -8.04
CA LYS A 33 -19.87 -13.21 -9.07
C LYS A 33 -19.65 -14.71 -8.92
N GLU A 34 -18.43 -15.11 -8.55
CA GLU A 34 -18.08 -16.52 -8.25
C GLU A 34 -18.51 -16.96 -6.84
N GLY A 35 -19.30 -16.15 -6.12
CA GLY A 35 -19.81 -16.48 -4.78
C GLY A 35 -18.84 -16.16 -3.63
N GLY A 36 -17.72 -15.48 -3.91
CA GLY A 36 -16.76 -15.05 -2.88
C GLY A 36 -17.33 -13.98 -1.96
N ILE A 37 -17.04 -14.11 -0.66
CA ILE A 37 -17.50 -13.18 0.38
C ILE A 37 -16.37 -12.22 0.74
N ILE A 38 -16.66 -10.91 0.66
CA ILE A 38 -15.72 -9.85 1.06
C ILE A 38 -16.29 -9.15 2.29
N LYS A 39 -15.55 -9.19 3.39
CA LYS A 39 -15.89 -8.52 4.64
C LYS A 39 -14.97 -7.31 4.82
N LEU A 40 -15.57 -6.12 4.76
CA LEU A 40 -14.89 -4.86 5.06
C LEU A 40 -14.99 -4.58 6.57
N ALA A 41 -14.29 -3.56 7.06
CA ALA A 41 -14.27 -3.18 8.48
C ALA A 41 -13.89 -4.34 9.43
N THR A 42 -13.30 -5.43 8.92
CA THR A 42 -12.99 -6.65 9.68
C THR A 42 -11.49 -6.74 9.89
N GLN A 43 -11.02 -6.32 11.06
CA GLN A 43 -9.62 -6.34 11.43
C GLN A 43 -9.23 -7.70 12.02
N VAL A 44 -8.33 -8.42 11.37
CA VAL A 44 -7.79 -9.68 11.88
C VAL A 44 -6.86 -9.40 13.07
N GLU A 45 -7.08 -10.08 14.20
CA GLU A 45 -6.28 -9.95 15.42
C GLU A 45 -5.46 -11.22 15.71
N VAL A 46 -6.03 -12.41 15.45
CA VAL A 46 -5.38 -13.70 15.72
C VAL A 46 -5.53 -14.64 14.53
N ILE A 47 -4.44 -15.32 14.17
CA ILE A 47 -4.40 -16.39 13.20
C ILE A 47 -3.91 -17.66 13.88
N GLN A 48 -4.77 -18.68 13.91
CA GLN A 48 -4.41 -20.03 14.32
C GLN A 48 -4.28 -20.93 13.09
N TYR A 49 -3.22 -21.73 13.01
CA TYR A 49 -2.94 -22.55 11.83
C TYR A 49 -2.40 -23.95 12.20
N LEU A 50 -3.10 -24.63 13.10
CA LEU A 50 -2.75 -26.00 13.47
C LEU A 50 -3.19 -26.98 12.38
N PRO A 51 -2.53 -28.14 12.23
CA PRO A 51 -2.95 -29.17 11.29
C PRO A 51 -4.41 -29.59 11.54
N GLY A 52 -5.28 -29.35 10.56
CA GLY A 52 -6.71 -29.65 10.65
C GLY A 52 -7.55 -28.67 11.50
N ASP A 53 -6.94 -27.61 12.04
CA ASP A 53 -7.65 -26.58 12.83
C ASP A 53 -7.08 -25.18 12.55
N VAL A 54 -7.57 -24.58 11.46
CA VAL A 54 -7.17 -23.26 10.99
C VAL A 54 -8.29 -22.26 11.25
N LYS A 55 -8.00 -21.25 12.07
CA LYS A 55 -8.96 -20.27 12.55
C LYS A 55 -8.44 -18.84 12.46
N VAL A 56 -9.34 -17.91 12.24
CA VAL A 56 -9.07 -16.47 12.24
C VAL A 56 -10.04 -15.79 13.20
N VAL A 57 -9.50 -15.06 14.18
CA VAL A 57 -10.28 -14.17 15.03
C VAL A 57 -10.13 -12.76 14.48
N ALA A 58 -11.26 -12.15 14.14
CA ALA A 58 -11.28 -10.78 13.65
C ALA A 58 -12.35 -9.95 14.35
N LYS A 59 -12.06 -8.66 14.48
CA LYS A 59 -12.92 -7.68 15.11
C LYS A 59 -13.50 -6.75 14.06
N ASP A 60 -14.81 -6.61 14.05
CA ASP A 60 -15.46 -5.56 13.29
C ASP A 60 -15.17 -4.21 13.96
N ILE A 61 -14.52 -3.28 13.25
CA ILE A 61 -14.03 -2.02 13.83
C ILE A 61 -15.14 -1.02 14.11
N GLU A 62 -16.31 -1.18 13.49
CA GLU A 62 -17.44 -0.27 13.65
C GLU A 62 -18.30 -0.70 14.85
N SER A 63 -18.63 -1.99 14.92
CA SER A 63 -19.46 -2.57 15.99
C SER A 63 -18.66 -3.03 17.21
N GLY A 64 -17.35 -3.26 17.05
CA GLY A 64 -16.49 -3.85 18.07
C GLY A 64 -16.68 -5.36 18.27
N ILE A 65 -17.58 -6.00 17.52
CA ILE A 65 -17.91 -7.42 17.68
C ILE A 65 -16.75 -8.28 17.16
N THR A 66 -16.33 -9.25 17.96
CA THR A 66 -15.32 -10.23 17.58
C THR A 66 -15.97 -11.48 17.04
N THR A 67 -15.51 -11.95 15.88
CA THR A 67 -16.00 -13.15 15.20
C THR A 67 -14.85 -14.10 14.91
N GLU A 68 -15.10 -15.40 15.09
CA GLU A 68 -14.19 -16.47 14.68
C GLU A 68 -14.62 -17.04 13.33
N TYR A 69 -13.64 -17.26 12.44
CA TYR A 69 -13.81 -17.91 11.15
C TYR A 69 -12.95 -19.16 11.10
N SER A 70 -13.51 -20.29 10.65
CA SER A 70 -12.76 -21.53 10.38
C SER A 70 -12.57 -21.71 8.88
N ALA A 71 -11.43 -22.26 8.47
CA ALA A 71 -11.10 -22.55 7.08
C ALA A 71 -10.15 -23.76 6.98
N ASP A 72 -9.89 -24.25 5.77
CA ASP A 72 -8.85 -25.27 5.55
C ASP A 72 -7.45 -24.63 5.36
N VAL A 73 -7.41 -23.43 4.79
CA VAL A 73 -6.17 -22.71 4.42
C VAL A 73 -6.36 -21.21 4.62
N ILE A 74 -5.28 -20.53 5.04
CA ILE A 74 -5.21 -19.06 5.09
C ILE A 74 -4.15 -18.57 4.11
N VAL A 75 -4.50 -17.59 3.30
CA VAL A 75 -3.56 -16.80 2.50
C VAL A 75 -3.42 -15.42 3.14
N CYS A 76 -2.23 -15.12 3.65
CA CYS A 76 -1.94 -13.86 4.33
C CYS A 76 -1.33 -12.86 3.34
N THR A 77 -2.05 -11.76 3.06
CA THR A 77 -1.65 -10.70 2.12
C THR A 77 -1.45 -9.34 2.80
N VAL A 78 -1.32 -9.32 4.12
CA VAL A 78 -1.09 -8.08 4.87
C VAL A 78 0.29 -7.51 4.52
N SER A 79 0.44 -6.20 4.69
CA SER A 79 1.72 -5.55 4.38
C SER A 79 2.82 -6.04 5.32
N LEU A 80 4.07 -5.96 4.85
CA LEU A 80 5.25 -6.27 5.67
C LEU A 80 5.26 -5.49 6.99
N GLY A 81 4.88 -4.20 6.96
CA GLY A 81 4.82 -3.35 8.14
C GLY A 81 3.81 -3.81 9.19
N VAL A 82 2.69 -4.45 8.79
CA VAL A 82 1.72 -5.05 9.72
C VAL A 82 2.35 -6.25 10.44
N LEU A 83 3.08 -7.10 9.70
CA LEU A 83 3.80 -8.24 10.28
C LEU A 83 4.93 -7.80 11.22
N GLN A 84 5.75 -6.83 10.79
CA GLN A 84 6.86 -6.29 11.60
C GLN A 84 6.39 -5.60 12.89
N LYS A 85 5.21 -4.95 12.86
CA LYS A 85 4.60 -4.33 14.04
C LYS A 85 3.87 -5.33 14.94
N ASN A 86 3.89 -6.62 14.61
CA ASN A 86 3.19 -7.69 15.35
C ASN A 86 1.72 -7.36 15.63
N MET A 87 1.03 -6.73 14.67
CA MET A 87 -0.38 -6.35 14.82
C MET A 87 -1.34 -7.56 14.75
N ILE A 88 -0.85 -8.71 14.29
CA ILE A 88 -1.59 -9.97 14.21
C ILE A 88 -0.83 -11.02 15.02
N LYS A 89 -1.51 -11.67 15.96
CA LYS A 89 -0.95 -12.76 16.75
C LYS A 89 -1.06 -14.07 15.98
N PHE A 90 0.07 -14.73 15.75
CA PHE A 90 0.12 -16.08 15.18
C PHE A 90 0.16 -17.14 16.28
N SER A 91 -0.68 -18.17 16.17
CA SER A 91 -0.76 -19.30 17.12
C SER A 91 -0.73 -20.65 16.36
N PRO A 92 0.39 -21.40 16.36
CA PRO A 92 1.65 -21.10 17.05
C PRO A 92 2.37 -19.87 16.46
N PRO A 93 3.37 -19.30 17.17
CA PRO A 93 4.18 -18.22 16.61
C PRO A 93 4.82 -18.61 15.28
N LEU A 94 5.11 -17.63 14.42
CA LEU A 94 5.81 -17.89 13.18
C LEU A 94 7.20 -18.50 13.48
N PRO A 95 7.67 -19.47 12.66
CA PRO A 95 9.00 -20.04 12.83
C PRO A 95 10.10 -18.99 12.79
N ASP A 96 11.21 -19.24 13.49
CA ASP A 96 12.33 -18.29 13.63
C ASP A 96 12.86 -17.81 12.29
N TRP A 97 13.04 -18.71 11.32
CA TRP A 97 13.53 -18.36 9.99
C TRP A 97 12.63 -17.33 9.28
N LYS A 98 11.32 -17.36 9.53
CA LYS A 98 10.36 -16.43 8.94
C LYS A 98 10.39 -15.09 9.66
N THR A 99 10.49 -15.11 10.99
CA THR A 99 10.62 -13.89 11.80
C THR A 99 11.94 -13.17 11.54
N GLN A 100 13.04 -13.89 11.35
CA GLN A 100 14.33 -13.34 10.96
C GLN A 100 14.25 -12.64 9.60
N ALA A 101 13.69 -13.32 8.58
CA ALA A 101 13.49 -12.72 7.26
C ALA A 101 12.61 -11.45 7.32
N LEU A 102 11.56 -11.46 8.14
CA LEU A 102 10.72 -10.28 8.35
C LEU A 102 11.51 -9.10 8.95
N ASN A 103 12.46 -9.36 9.84
CA ASN A 103 13.26 -8.31 10.48
C ASN A 103 14.38 -7.76 9.59
N GLU A 104 14.88 -8.54 8.64
CA GLU A 104 15.94 -8.12 7.72
C GLU A 104 15.43 -7.19 6.61
N ILE A 105 14.18 -7.37 6.17
CA ILE A 105 13.62 -6.59 5.07
C ILE A 105 13.20 -5.21 5.57
N LYS A 106 13.81 -4.14 5.06
CA LYS A 106 13.41 -2.77 5.40
C LYS A 106 12.22 -2.33 4.55
N MET A 107 11.10 -1.99 5.20
CA MET A 107 9.99 -1.32 4.53
C MET A 107 10.30 0.17 4.41
N GLY A 108 10.58 0.61 3.19
CA GLY A 108 10.72 2.03 2.87
C GLY A 108 9.39 2.75 3.05
N MET A 109 9.46 4.06 3.31
CA MET A 109 8.28 4.91 3.35
C MET A 109 8.33 5.93 2.22
N PHE A 110 7.16 6.18 1.63
CA PHE A 110 6.98 7.04 0.49
C PHE A 110 5.66 7.77 0.61
N SER A 111 5.70 9.09 0.59
CA SER A 111 4.52 9.95 0.74
C SER A 111 4.39 10.86 -0.47
N LYS A 112 3.15 11.11 -0.89
CA LYS A 112 2.81 12.03 -1.98
C LYS A 112 2.13 13.25 -1.39
N VAL A 113 2.73 14.42 -1.53
CA VAL A 113 2.16 15.70 -1.06
C VAL A 113 1.52 16.40 -2.25
N PHE A 114 0.23 16.69 -2.15
CA PHE A 114 -0.51 17.43 -3.17
C PHE A 114 -0.68 18.88 -2.75
N VAL A 115 -0.32 19.82 -3.62
CA VAL A 115 -0.43 21.27 -3.38
C VAL A 115 -1.21 21.92 -4.50
N LYS A 116 -2.37 22.51 -4.16
CA LYS A 116 -3.20 23.28 -5.08
C LYS A 116 -2.90 24.76 -4.92
N PHE A 117 -2.67 25.45 -6.02
CA PHE A 117 -2.45 26.89 -6.05
C PHE A 117 -3.67 27.62 -6.65
N GLU A 118 -3.87 28.87 -6.26
CA GLU A 118 -4.93 29.72 -6.83
C GLU A 118 -4.61 30.10 -8.28
N GLU A 119 -3.34 30.45 -8.54
CA GLU A 119 -2.85 30.83 -9.85
C GLU A 119 -1.62 30.00 -10.27
N LYS A 120 -1.47 29.78 -11.58
CA LYS A 120 -0.30 29.12 -12.16
C LYS A 120 0.88 30.10 -12.19
N PHE A 121 1.92 29.83 -11.40
CA PHE A 121 3.16 30.64 -11.37
C PHE A 121 4.37 29.97 -12.02
N TRP A 122 4.20 28.76 -12.55
CA TRP A 122 5.29 27.93 -13.10
C TRP A 122 5.26 27.85 -14.63
N THR A 123 6.40 27.50 -15.21
CA THR A 123 6.57 27.30 -16.67
C THR A 123 5.95 25.99 -17.16
N ASP A 124 5.96 25.73 -18.46
CA ASP A 124 5.28 24.57 -19.05
C ASP A 124 5.95 23.21 -18.80
N SER A 125 7.08 23.14 -18.09
CA SER A 125 7.71 21.88 -17.69
C SER A 125 6.82 21.01 -16.80
N ASP A 126 6.67 19.73 -17.12
CA ASP A 126 5.81 18.80 -16.35
C ASP A 126 6.41 18.34 -15.03
N GLN A 127 7.72 18.44 -14.92
CA GLN A 127 8.49 17.97 -13.79
C GLN A 127 9.48 19.05 -13.35
N LEU A 128 9.71 19.11 -12.04
CA LEU A 128 10.69 19.98 -11.41
C LEU A 128 11.51 19.16 -10.42
N ILE A 129 12.83 19.28 -10.51
CA ILE A 129 13.77 18.73 -9.53
C ILE A 129 14.33 19.87 -8.71
N ILE A 130 14.23 19.77 -7.38
CA ILE A 130 14.80 20.74 -6.45
C ILE A 130 16.05 20.13 -5.81
N CYS A 131 17.21 20.70 -6.13
CA CYS A 131 18.49 20.32 -5.52
C CYS A 131 18.71 21.11 -4.24
N SER A 132 18.04 20.72 -3.15
CA SER A 132 18.28 21.29 -1.82
C SER A 132 19.62 20.83 -1.23
N GLU A 133 20.24 21.66 -0.39
CA GLU A 133 21.37 21.27 0.46
C GLU A 133 21.02 20.10 1.39
N LYS A 134 19.75 20.03 1.82
CA LYS A 134 19.24 18.93 2.62
C LYS A 134 18.77 17.80 1.71
N LYS A 135 19.47 16.66 1.75
CA LYS A 135 19.10 15.45 0.99
C LYS A 135 17.65 15.05 1.26
N GLY A 136 16.89 14.84 0.18
CA GLY A 136 15.50 14.37 0.25
C GLY A 136 14.46 15.44 0.57
N TYR A 137 14.86 16.71 0.72
CA TYR A 137 13.96 17.80 1.04
C TYR A 137 13.17 18.27 -0.20
N TYR A 138 11.94 17.76 -0.33
CA TYR A 138 11.01 18.03 -1.44
C TYR A 138 11.68 17.99 -2.84
N PRO A 139 12.33 16.88 -3.21
CA PRO A 139 13.29 16.86 -4.31
C PRO A 139 12.64 16.74 -5.69
N PHE A 140 11.46 16.14 -5.80
CA PHE A 140 10.83 15.83 -7.07
C PHE A 140 9.35 16.21 -7.07
N TRP A 141 9.01 17.09 -8.00
CA TRP A 141 7.68 17.66 -8.18
C TRP A 141 7.19 17.35 -9.59
N MET A 142 5.92 17.02 -9.69
CA MET A 142 5.25 16.73 -10.96
C MET A 142 3.92 17.46 -11.00
N LYS A 143 3.62 18.08 -12.14
CA LYS A 143 2.26 18.60 -12.39
C LYS A 143 1.28 17.45 -12.36
N TYR A 144 0.24 17.57 -11.54
CA TYR A 144 -0.81 16.59 -11.55
C TYR A 144 -1.76 16.89 -12.72
N ARG A 145 -1.60 16.16 -13.82
CA ARG A 145 -2.44 16.31 -15.01
C ARG A 145 -3.77 15.61 -14.76
N ASN A 146 -4.70 16.30 -14.11
CA ASN A 146 -6.11 15.93 -14.12
C ASN A 146 -6.88 16.97 -14.92
N ALA A 147 -7.76 16.51 -15.81
CA ALA A 147 -8.41 17.30 -16.86
C ALA A 147 -9.33 18.46 -16.38
N LYS A 148 -9.32 18.81 -15.09
CA LYS A 148 -10.12 19.89 -14.50
C LYS A 148 -9.33 20.92 -13.69
N ASP A 149 -8.15 20.57 -13.16
CA ASP A 149 -7.38 21.44 -12.26
C ASP A 149 -5.97 21.60 -12.80
N GLN A 150 -5.68 22.76 -13.40
CA GLN A 150 -4.36 23.06 -13.96
C GLN A 150 -3.34 23.53 -12.91
N HIS A 151 -3.77 23.72 -11.66
CA HIS A 151 -2.97 24.34 -10.60
C HIS A 151 -2.57 23.37 -9.47
N LEU A 152 -2.50 22.06 -9.77
CA LEU A 152 -2.15 21.04 -8.78
C LEU A 152 -0.76 20.46 -9.05
N PHE A 153 0.10 20.52 -8.05
CA PHE A 153 1.38 19.82 -8.04
C PHE A 153 1.39 18.66 -7.06
N MET A 154 2.18 17.66 -7.38
CA MET A 154 2.46 16.51 -6.52
C MET A 154 3.96 16.46 -6.26
N CYS A 155 4.36 16.46 -4.99
CA CYS A 155 5.73 16.21 -4.55
C CYS A 155 5.86 14.77 -4.04
N TYR A 156 6.95 14.13 -4.40
CA TYR A 156 7.31 12.81 -3.90
C TYR A 156 8.36 12.92 -2.80
N LEU A 157 8.07 12.30 -1.65
CA LEU A 157 8.97 12.23 -0.51
C LEU A 157 9.28 10.76 -0.20
N GLY A 158 10.53 10.47 0.10
CA GLY A 158 10.98 9.15 0.48
C GLY A 158 11.85 9.19 1.74
N GLY A 159 12.02 8.03 2.37
CA GLY A 159 12.93 7.88 3.50
C GLY A 159 12.52 8.73 4.70
N ASP A 160 13.48 9.40 5.33
CA ASP A 160 13.24 10.15 6.57
C ASP A 160 12.37 11.39 6.38
N GLU A 161 12.38 12.00 5.19
CA GLU A 161 11.49 13.14 4.91
C GLU A 161 10.03 12.69 4.74
N ALA A 162 9.78 11.48 4.22
CA ALA A 162 8.45 10.89 4.27
C ALA A 162 8.03 10.66 5.74
N LYS A 163 8.93 10.15 6.59
CA LYS A 163 8.65 9.87 8.02
C LYS A 163 8.30 11.09 8.83
N ARG A 164 8.83 12.24 8.45
CA ARG A 164 8.60 13.52 9.14
C ARG A 164 7.22 14.11 8.87
N VAL A 165 6.57 13.76 7.75
CA VAL A 165 5.33 14.40 7.29
C VAL A 165 4.07 13.56 7.50
N GLU A 166 4.21 12.31 7.96
CA GLU A 166 3.11 11.46 8.46
C GLU A 166 2.88 11.73 9.96
#